data_AF-A0A9P9TTD7-F1
#
_entry.id   AF-A0A9P9TTD7-F1
#
_cell.length_a   1.000
_cell.length_b   1.000
_cell.length_c   1.000
_cell.angle_alpha   90.00
_cell.angle_beta   90.00
_cell.angle_gamma   90.00
#
_symmetry.space_group_name_H-M   'P 1'
#
loop_
_entity.id
_entity.type
_entity.pdbx_description
1 polymer ?
#
loop_
_entity_poly.entity_id
_entity_poly.type
_entity_poly.pdbx_seq_one_letter_code
_entity_poly.pdbx_strand_id
1 'polypeptide(L)'
;MAASKKSRRSGTKPLLRKTRLRKIKDDRHYKVPGFAAFSPHNVPIKKAGKGKRPKLVPCEEIAEPEKGIHSLAWAASIVPQNTGFLKLPFEVRVKIYEHAIEGFSCGEDPIEPRKKGVKFCSPGWANIADETTKFYQLSRQVYVDFVGSSLLYRFKSFSFDSPTLLLNYLCVINPLHKNAIRSITLNVYFRPTCTTLPNKAFTCLSKCEGLEELNINIHVPQDMCRLEPIFHGLTYTTVSRSTYEILDKRIVQRIKDCETLKSIRGLKRFELRFVLPDRISPHWNRHFPTYQFVQPTIEPSESTVAFYEEMKEMMESNK
;
A
#
# COMPACT_ATOMS: atom_id res chain seq x y z
N MET A 1 7.20 -65.66 -48.69
CA MET A 1 7.60 -64.90 -47.48
C MET A 1 6.83 -63.60 -47.42
N ALA A 2 6.29 -63.31 -46.25
CA ALA A 2 5.34 -62.24 -45.96
C ALA A 2 6.02 -60.86 -45.80
N ALA A 3 5.30 -59.78 -46.16
CA ALA A 3 5.29 -58.54 -45.38
C ALA A 3 4.11 -57.65 -45.79
N SER A 4 3.12 -57.62 -44.91
CA SER A 4 1.93 -56.77 -44.91
C SER A 4 2.29 -55.31 -44.60
N LYS A 5 1.90 -54.36 -45.46
CA LYS A 5 1.89 -52.91 -45.15
C LYS A 5 0.46 -52.44 -44.93
N LYS A 6 0.10 -52.27 -43.65
CA LYS A 6 -1.16 -51.67 -43.18
C LYS A 6 -1.19 -50.18 -43.53
N SER A 7 -2.07 -49.80 -44.45
CA SER A 7 -2.46 -48.41 -44.71
C SER A 7 -3.43 -47.92 -43.63
N ARG A 8 -3.00 -46.95 -42.82
CA ARG A 8 -3.81 -46.27 -41.80
C ARG A 8 -4.65 -45.18 -42.46
N ARG A 9 -5.98 -45.35 -42.44
CA ARG A 9 -6.97 -44.32 -42.77
C ARG A 9 -6.84 -43.13 -41.80
N SER A 10 -6.57 -41.94 -42.35
CA SER A 10 -6.65 -40.65 -41.66
C SER A 10 -8.12 -40.22 -41.57
N GLY A 11 -8.74 -40.43 -40.41
CA GLY A 11 -10.05 -39.87 -40.09
C GLY A 11 -9.92 -38.41 -39.67
N THR A 12 -10.19 -37.48 -40.59
CA THR A 12 -10.31 -36.05 -40.32
C THR A 12 -11.60 -35.80 -39.54
N LYS A 13 -11.50 -35.57 -38.22
CA LYS A 13 -12.63 -35.15 -37.40
C LYS A 13 -12.83 -33.62 -37.54
N PRO A 14 -14.05 -33.12 -37.79
CA PRO A 14 -14.31 -31.70 -37.88
C PRO A 14 -14.23 -31.06 -36.48
N LEU A 15 -13.32 -30.09 -36.33
CA LEU A 15 -13.22 -29.23 -35.15
C LEU A 15 -14.40 -28.27 -35.13
N LEU A 16 -15.45 -28.64 -34.39
CA LEU A 16 -16.52 -27.74 -33.97
C LEU A 16 -15.92 -26.60 -33.13
N ARG A 17 -15.73 -25.43 -33.77
CA ARG A 17 -15.47 -24.14 -33.10
C ARG A 17 -16.68 -23.79 -32.23
N LYS A 18 -16.66 -24.21 -30.96
CA LYS A 18 -17.51 -23.62 -29.92
C LYS A 18 -16.91 -22.27 -29.51
N THR A 19 -17.36 -21.22 -30.18
CA THR A 19 -17.15 -19.83 -29.78
C THR A 19 -17.86 -19.61 -28.44
N ARG A 20 -17.18 -19.86 -27.32
CA ARG A 20 -17.67 -19.45 -26.01
C ARG A 20 -17.53 -17.95 -25.90
N LEU A 21 -18.67 -17.26 -25.97
CA LEU A 21 -18.86 -15.90 -25.48
C LEU A 21 -18.17 -15.76 -24.12
N ARG A 22 -17.11 -14.95 -24.07
CA ARG A 22 -16.41 -14.63 -22.82
C ARG A 22 -17.38 -13.79 -21.98
N LYS A 23 -18.03 -14.43 -21.02
CA LYS A 23 -18.73 -13.75 -19.92
C LYS A 23 -17.78 -12.72 -19.30
N ILE A 24 -18.35 -11.54 -19.06
CA ILE A 24 -17.78 -10.41 -18.32
C ILE A 24 -17.03 -10.95 -17.10
N LYS A 25 -15.75 -10.58 -16.98
CA LYS A 25 -14.89 -10.99 -15.86
C LYS A 25 -15.42 -10.35 -14.58
N ASP A 26 -15.98 -11.16 -13.70
CA ASP A 26 -16.28 -10.78 -12.32
C ASP A 26 -15.06 -10.13 -11.64
N ASP A 27 -15.35 -9.11 -10.85
CA ASP A 27 -14.47 -8.21 -10.12
C ASP A 27 -13.74 -8.89 -8.93
N ARG A 28 -13.17 -10.08 -9.15
CA ARG A 28 -12.59 -10.89 -8.07
C ARG A 28 -11.13 -10.54 -7.82
N HIS A 29 -10.79 -10.24 -6.57
CA HIS A 29 -9.42 -10.06 -6.09
C HIS A 29 -8.82 -11.37 -5.56
N TYR A 30 -7.50 -11.52 -5.72
CA TYR A 30 -6.76 -12.68 -5.26
C TYR A 30 -6.24 -12.42 -3.84
N LYS A 31 -6.68 -13.19 -2.84
CA LYS A 31 -5.99 -13.27 -1.55
C LYS A 31 -4.65 -14.00 -1.74
N VAL A 32 -3.60 -13.54 -1.09
CA VAL A 32 -2.36 -14.32 -0.95
C VAL A 32 -2.69 -15.53 -0.06
N PRO A 33 -2.49 -16.78 -0.54
CA PRO A 33 -2.78 -17.96 0.25
C PRO A 33 -1.90 -17.97 1.51
N GLY A 34 -2.52 -18.04 2.69
CA GLY A 34 -1.81 -18.19 3.97
C GLY A 34 -1.98 -17.05 4.98
N PHE A 35 -2.63 -15.94 4.61
CA PHE A 35 -2.90 -14.85 5.57
C PHE A 35 -4.36 -14.89 6.06
N ALA A 36 -4.61 -15.70 7.08
CA ALA A 36 -5.83 -15.63 7.89
C ALA A 36 -5.42 -15.07 9.26
N ALA A 37 -5.30 -13.74 9.35
CA ALA A 37 -4.72 -13.04 10.51
C ALA A 37 -5.35 -13.35 11.87
N PHE A 38 -6.56 -13.93 11.90
CA PHE A 38 -7.36 -14.11 13.11
C PHE A 38 -7.95 -15.51 13.30
N SER A 39 -7.48 -16.52 12.56
CA SER A 39 -7.95 -17.90 12.79
C SER A 39 -6.99 -18.65 13.73
N PRO A 40 -7.41 -19.02 14.95
CA PRO A 40 -6.56 -19.69 15.94
C PRO A 40 -6.15 -21.12 15.52
N HIS A 41 -6.67 -21.64 14.41
CA HIS A 41 -6.41 -23.00 13.93
C HIS A 41 -5.64 -23.07 12.60
N ASN A 42 -5.27 -21.94 12.00
CA ASN A 42 -4.53 -21.92 10.73
C ASN A 42 -3.04 -21.64 10.94
N VAL A 43 -2.30 -22.67 11.31
CA VAL A 43 -0.84 -22.69 11.12
C VAL A 43 -0.56 -22.70 9.61
N PRO A 44 0.40 -21.91 9.07
CA PRO A 44 0.71 -21.93 7.65
C PRO A 44 1.27 -23.31 7.26
N ILE A 45 0.42 -24.17 6.71
CA ILE A 45 0.88 -25.44 6.14
C ILE A 45 1.63 -25.10 4.85
N LYS A 46 2.97 -25.07 4.91
CA LYS A 46 3.84 -25.04 3.73
C LYS A 46 3.64 -26.32 2.93
N LYS A 47 2.66 -26.35 2.01
CA LYS A 47 2.61 -27.39 0.98
C LYS A 47 3.37 -26.90 -0.25
N ALA A 48 4.61 -27.34 -0.37
CA ALA A 48 5.37 -27.35 -1.62
C ALA A 48 4.71 -28.34 -2.58
N GLY A 49 3.69 -27.88 -3.32
CA GLY A 49 2.98 -28.69 -4.30
C GLY A 49 2.78 -27.88 -5.58
N LYS A 50 3.42 -28.33 -6.66
CA LYS A 50 3.29 -27.77 -8.01
C LYS A 50 1.82 -27.62 -8.39
N GLY A 51 1.39 -26.40 -8.73
CA GLY A 51 0.25 -26.17 -9.63
C GLY A 51 -1.13 -25.89 -9.04
N LYS A 52 -1.30 -25.63 -7.72
CA LYS A 52 -2.61 -25.17 -7.24
C LYS A 52 -2.83 -23.69 -7.58
N ARG A 53 -3.73 -23.45 -8.55
CA ARG A 53 -4.23 -22.11 -8.87
C ARG A 53 -4.71 -21.43 -7.58
N PRO A 54 -4.36 -20.15 -7.35
CA PRO A 54 -4.78 -19.43 -6.15
C PRO A 54 -6.31 -19.48 -6.03
N LYS A 55 -6.80 -19.87 -4.86
CA LYS A 55 -8.23 -20.00 -4.58
C LYS A 55 -8.82 -18.59 -4.51
N LEU A 56 -9.69 -18.25 -5.47
CA LEU A 56 -10.43 -17.00 -5.47
C LEU A 56 -11.45 -17.02 -4.34
N VAL A 57 -11.40 -16.04 -3.45
CA VAL A 57 -12.37 -15.87 -2.36
C VAL A 57 -13.26 -14.67 -2.70
N PRO A 58 -14.59 -14.83 -2.75
CA PRO A 58 -15.52 -13.70 -2.89
C PRO A 58 -15.28 -12.69 -1.75
N CYS A 59 -15.22 -11.40 -2.08
CA CYS A 59 -15.26 -10.34 -1.06
C CYS A 59 -16.72 -10.05 -0.78
N GLU A 60 -17.26 -10.71 0.24
CA GLU A 60 -18.57 -10.38 0.81
C GLU A 60 -18.40 -9.30 1.89
N GLU A 61 -19.44 -8.50 2.11
CA GLU A 61 -19.49 -7.50 3.17
C GLU A 61 -19.34 -8.21 4.53
N ILE A 62 -18.26 -7.89 5.25
CA ILE A 62 -17.93 -8.57 6.50
C ILE A 62 -18.79 -7.95 7.60
N ALA A 63 -19.70 -8.76 8.16
CA ALA A 63 -20.48 -8.37 9.33
C ALA A 63 -19.55 -8.02 10.50
N GLU A 64 -19.95 -7.02 11.30
CA GLU A 64 -19.16 -6.59 12.46
C GLU A 64 -18.91 -7.76 13.42
N PRO A 65 -17.68 -7.90 13.94
CA PRO A 65 -17.36 -9.02 14.81
C PRO A 65 -18.12 -8.90 16.14
N GLU A 66 -18.90 -9.92 16.49
CA GLU A 66 -19.65 -9.97 17.75
C GLU A 66 -18.75 -10.09 18.99
N LYS A 67 -17.51 -10.59 18.83
CA LYS A 67 -16.55 -10.84 19.92
C LYS A 67 -15.14 -10.37 19.55
N GLY A 68 -14.32 -10.05 20.56
CA GLY A 68 -12.93 -9.62 20.41
C GLY A 68 -12.73 -8.11 20.53
N ILE A 69 -11.50 -7.63 20.43
CA ILE A 69 -11.14 -6.22 20.68
C ILE A 69 -11.81 -5.20 19.73
N HIS A 70 -12.38 -5.68 18.62
CA HIS A 70 -13.13 -4.88 17.65
C HIS A 70 -14.65 -5.03 17.77
N SER A 71 -15.14 -5.75 18.79
CA SER A 71 -16.58 -5.97 19.00
C SER A 71 -17.22 -4.86 19.83
N LEU A 72 -18.50 -4.58 19.55
CA LEU A 72 -19.33 -3.70 20.37
C LEU A 72 -19.40 -4.17 21.82
N ALA A 73 -19.45 -5.49 22.06
CA ALA A 73 -19.43 -6.06 23.40
C ALA A 73 -18.14 -5.72 24.17
N TRP A 74 -16.98 -5.73 23.49
CA TRP A 74 -15.72 -5.33 24.10
C TRP A 74 -15.66 -3.84 24.40
N ALA A 75 -16.16 -2.99 23.51
CA ALA A 75 -16.28 -1.54 23.75
C ALA A 75 -17.24 -1.25 24.92
N ALA A 76 -18.39 -1.91 24.98
CA ALA A 76 -19.37 -1.77 26.06
C ALA A 76 -18.86 -2.28 27.42
N SER A 77 -17.89 -3.20 27.43
CA SER A 77 -17.26 -3.68 28.67
C SER A 77 -16.27 -2.68 29.30
N ILE A 78 -15.99 -1.55 28.65
CA ILE A 78 -15.08 -0.55 29.18
C ILE A 78 -15.83 0.32 30.18
N VAL A 79 -15.42 0.20 31.45
CA VAL A 79 -15.96 1.01 32.54
C VAL A 79 -15.45 2.45 32.37
N PRO A 80 -16.33 3.46 32.42
CA PRO A 80 -15.93 4.87 32.36
C PRO A 80 -14.83 5.18 33.37
N GLN A 81 -13.70 5.67 32.88
CA GLN A 81 -12.55 5.99 33.71
C GLN A 81 -12.65 7.45 34.17
N ASN A 82 -12.55 7.69 35.48
CA ASN A 82 -12.57 9.03 36.06
C ASN A 82 -11.18 9.70 35.98
N THR A 83 -10.57 9.72 34.80
CA THR A 83 -9.27 10.37 34.57
C THR A 83 -9.46 11.76 33.98
N GLY A 84 -8.57 12.70 34.34
CA GLY A 84 -8.64 14.07 33.83
C GLY A 84 -8.59 14.14 32.29
N PHE A 85 -7.81 13.25 31.66
CA PHE A 85 -7.69 13.18 30.21
C PHE A 85 -8.99 12.80 29.51
N LEU A 86 -9.70 11.77 29.98
CA LEU A 86 -10.94 11.31 29.33
C LEU A 86 -12.15 12.22 29.59
N LYS A 87 -12.05 13.14 30.57
CA LYS A 87 -13.04 14.21 30.79
C LYS A 87 -12.92 15.36 29.79
N LEU A 88 -11.80 15.45 29.07
CA LEU A 88 -11.62 16.50 28.08
C LEU A 88 -12.64 16.33 26.94
N PRO A 89 -13.16 17.43 26.37
CA PRO A 89 -13.97 17.38 25.16
C PRO A 89 -13.27 16.55 24.08
N PHE A 90 -14.05 15.84 23.27
CA PHE A 90 -13.52 14.91 22.28
C PHE A 90 -12.53 15.60 21.33
N GLU A 91 -12.81 16.85 20.95
CA GLU A 91 -11.98 17.69 20.11
C GLU A 91 -10.60 17.96 20.73
N VAL A 92 -10.55 18.16 22.06
CA VAL A 92 -9.30 18.36 22.79
C VAL A 92 -8.51 17.05 22.86
N ARG A 93 -9.19 15.92 23.10
CA ARG A 93 -8.55 14.60 23.08
C ARG A 93 -7.99 14.26 21.71
N VAL A 94 -8.72 14.59 20.65
CA VAL A 94 -8.28 14.49 19.26
C VAL A 94 -6.98 15.26 19.04
N LYS A 95 -6.89 16.52 19.46
CA LYS A 95 -5.66 17.32 19.33
C LYS A 95 -4.49 16.72 20.09
N ILE A 96 -4.74 16.18 21.30
CA ILE A 96 -3.70 15.49 22.08
C ILE A 96 -3.24 14.22 21.35
N TYR A 97 -4.17 13.45 20.76
CA TYR A 97 -3.82 12.27 19.98
C TYR A 97 -3.03 12.64 18.72
N GLU A 98 -3.44 13.66 17.97
CA GLU A 98 -2.69 14.16 16.80
C GLU A 98 -1.23 14.41 17.17
N HIS A 99 -0.96 15.19 18.21
CA HIS A 99 0.39 15.47 18.69
C HIS A 99 1.13 14.21 19.15
N ALA A 100 0.46 13.32 19.87
CA ALA A 100 1.07 12.08 20.35
C ALA A 100 1.47 11.15 19.19
N ILE A 101 0.70 11.12 18.10
CA ILE A 101 0.96 10.28 16.91
C ILE A 101 2.09 10.88 16.06
N GLU A 102 2.05 12.19 15.83
CA GLU A 102 3.06 12.88 15.03
C GLU A 102 4.46 12.71 15.63
N GLY A 103 4.55 12.74 16.97
CA GLY A 103 5.79 12.51 17.70
C GLY A 103 6.12 11.03 17.98
N PHE A 104 5.26 10.07 17.62
CA PHE A 104 5.52 8.65 17.88
C PHE A 104 6.50 8.08 16.85
N SER A 105 7.79 8.30 17.07
CA SER A 105 8.80 7.36 16.57
C SER A 105 8.64 6.07 17.36
N CYS A 106 8.57 4.91 16.70
CA CYS A 106 8.72 3.65 17.40
C CYS A 106 10.06 3.72 18.14
N GLY A 107 10.03 3.93 19.46
CA GLY A 107 11.23 3.98 20.28
C GLY A 107 12.10 2.75 20.01
N GLU A 108 13.41 2.93 20.11
CA GLU A 108 14.41 1.94 19.71
C GLU A 108 14.27 0.59 20.43
N ASP A 109 13.53 0.54 21.54
CA ASP A 109 13.28 -0.68 22.30
C ASP A 109 11.82 -1.13 22.22
N PRO A 110 11.51 -2.24 21.53
CA PRO A 110 10.20 -2.87 21.65
C PRO A 110 9.97 -3.29 23.11
N ILE A 111 8.81 -2.92 23.67
CA ILE A 111 8.38 -3.45 24.97
C ILE A 111 8.10 -4.95 24.79
N GLU A 112 9.07 -5.79 25.13
CA GLU A 112 8.93 -7.24 25.00
C GLU A 112 7.98 -7.80 26.08
N PRO A 113 6.94 -8.58 25.70
CA PRO A 113 6.07 -9.22 26.66
C PRO A 113 6.84 -10.33 27.40
N ARG A 114 7.23 -10.07 28.66
CA ARG A 114 7.86 -11.07 29.52
C ARG A 114 6.87 -12.18 29.89
N LYS A 115 7.32 -13.43 29.83
CA LYS A 115 6.55 -14.62 30.24
C LYS A 115 6.23 -14.57 31.74
N LYS A 116 5.00 -14.99 32.08
CA LYS A 116 4.39 -15.11 33.42
C LYS A 116 5.37 -15.53 34.52
N GLY A 117 5.31 -14.86 35.67
CA GLY A 117 5.86 -15.38 36.93
C GLY A 117 5.79 -14.42 38.10
N VAL A 118 6.08 -13.14 37.89
CA VAL A 118 5.95 -12.11 38.93
C VAL A 118 5.23 -10.93 38.30
N LYS A 119 3.92 -10.85 38.54
CA LYS A 119 3.08 -9.74 38.06
C LYS A 119 3.47 -8.50 38.88
N PHE A 120 4.42 -7.74 38.36
CA PHE A 120 4.78 -6.41 38.83
C PHE A 120 5.16 -6.35 40.32
N CYS A 121 6.42 -6.68 40.62
CA CYS A 121 7.05 -6.27 41.88
C CYS A 121 8.08 -5.19 41.53
N SER A 122 7.85 -3.97 41.97
CA SER A 122 8.83 -2.89 41.94
C SER A 122 9.00 -2.42 43.39
N PRO A 123 10.16 -2.67 44.03
CA PRO A 123 10.41 -2.27 45.41
C PRO A 123 10.48 -0.74 45.46
N GLY A 124 9.33 -0.11 45.73
CA GLY A 124 9.15 1.35 45.69
C GLY A 124 7.82 1.80 45.10
N TRP A 125 7.08 0.89 44.46
CA TRP A 125 5.78 1.19 43.89
C TRP A 125 4.68 0.50 44.71
N ALA A 126 4.00 1.25 45.57
CA ALA A 126 2.84 0.74 46.31
C ALA A 126 1.64 0.57 45.35
N ASN A 127 0.80 -0.45 45.55
CA ASN A 127 -0.45 -0.69 44.79
C ASN A 127 -0.32 -0.94 43.28
N ILE A 128 0.76 -1.60 42.84
CA ILE A 128 1.05 -1.83 41.42
C ILE A 128 -0.09 -2.55 40.68
N ALA A 129 -0.78 -3.48 41.35
CA ALA A 129 -1.90 -4.21 40.75
C ALA A 129 -3.07 -3.28 40.36
N ASP A 130 -3.43 -2.34 41.23
CA ASP A 130 -4.52 -1.39 40.99
C ASP A 130 -4.13 -0.37 39.94
N GLU A 131 -2.90 0.14 39.98
CA GLU A 131 -2.40 1.10 38.99
C GLU A 131 -2.24 0.47 37.61
N THR A 132 -1.77 -0.77 37.53
CA THR A 132 -1.71 -1.52 36.27
C THR A 132 -3.11 -1.78 35.72
N THR A 133 -4.08 -2.05 36.59
CA THR A 133 -5.48 -2.23 36.18
C THR A 133 -6.08 -0.94 35.62
N LYS A 134 -5.85 0.20 36.30
CA LYS A 134 -6.26 1.53 35.81
C LYS A 134 -5.56 1.87 34.49
N PHE A 135 -4.26 1.62 34.38
CA PHE A 135 -3.51 1.83 33.15
C PHE A 135 -4.05 0.97 32.01
N TYR A 136 -4.32 -0.31 32.25
CA TYR A 136 -4.91 -1.21 31.27
C TYR A 136 -6.30 -0.73 30.81
N GLN A 137 -7.15 -0.29 31.73
CA GLN A 137 -8.47 0.27 31.41
C GLN A 137 -8.35 1.57 30.60
N LEU A 138 -7.42 2.46 30.98
CA LEU A 138 -7.12 3.67 30.23
C LEU A 138 -6.61 3.32 28.82
N SER A 139 -5.67 2.39 28.67
CA SER A 139 -5.18 1.94 27.37
C SER A 139 -6.29 1.34 26.51
N ARG A 140 -7.23 0.60 27.09
CA ARG A 140 -8.40 0.08 26.37
C ARG A 140 -9.34 1.17 25.91
N GLN A 141 -9.65 2.14 26.76
CA GLN A 141 -10.50 3.28 26.39
C GLN A 141 -9.83 4.11 25.29
N VAL A 142 -8.53 4.40 25.45
CA VAL A 142 -7.74 5.08 24.42
C VAL A 142 -7.76 4.28 23.11
N TYR A 143 -7.61 2.96 23.16
CA TYR A 143 -7.70 2.12 21.98
C TYR A 143 -9.07 2.20 21.29
N VAL A 144 -10.18 2.16 22.04
CA VAL A 144 -11.54 2.37 21.45
C VAL A 144 -11.66 3.75 20.85
N ASP A 145 -11.27 4.77 21.60
CA ASP A 145 -11.34 6.16 21.19
C ASP A 145 -10.44 6.46 19.99
N PHE A 146 -9.47 5.60 19.70
CA PHE A 146 -8.48 5.79 18.66
C PHE A 146 -8.71 4.91 17.42
N VAL A 147 -8.94 3.61 17.63
CA VAL A 147 -9.19 2.62 16.58
C VAL A 147 -10.68 2.51 16.27
N GLY A 148 -11.53 2.44 17.29
CA GLY A 148 -12.99 2.32 17.13
C GLY A 148 -13.62 3.57 16.50
N SER A 149 -13.16 4.75 16.89
CA SER A 149 -13.55 6.04 16.28
C SER A 149 -12.98 6.30 14.89
N SER A 150 -12.12 5.40 14.41
CA SER A 150 -11.34 5.54 13.17
C SER A 150 -10.34 6.72 13.14
N LEU A 151 -10.02 7.34 14.27
CA LEU A 151 -9.09 8.49 14.33
C LEU A 151 -7.69 8.15 13.80
N LEU A 152 -7.17 6.95 14.11
CA LEU A 152 -5.89 6.49 13.56
C LEU A 152 -5.85 6.60 12.03
N TYR A 153 -6.92 6.16 11.37
CA TYR A 153 -7.01 6.13 9.92
C TYR A 153 -7.14 7.54 9.33
N ARG A 154 -7.69 8.48 10.12
CA ARG A 154 -7.83 9.87 9.69
C ARG A 154 -6.51 10.63 9.74
N PHE A 155 -5.71 10.41 10.78
CA PHE A 155 -4.49 11.20 11.01
C PHE A 155 -3.24 10.59 10.40
N LYS A 156 -3.16 9.26 10.28
CA LYS A 156 -1.95 8.63 9.75
C LYS A 156 -1.99 8.52 8.23
N SER A 157 -0.90 8.90 7.58
CA SER A 157 -0.66 8.57 6.16
C SER A 157 -0.26 7.11 6.03
N PHE A 158 -0.92 6.37 5.14
CA PHE A 158 -0.67 4.95 4.90
C PHE A 158 0.21 4.78 3.67
N SER A 159 1.38 4.16 3.84
CA SER A 159 2.27 3.83 2.74
C SER A 159 2.13 2.36 2.33
N PHE A 160 2.00 2.11 1.03
CA PHE A 160 1.90 0.77 0.46
C PHE A 160 2.98 0.55 -0.60
N ASP A 161 3.83 -0.45 -0.36
CA ASP A 161 4.90 -0.82 -1.31
C ASP A 161 4.40 -1.52 -2.57
N SER A 162 3.12 -1.86 -2.65
CA SER A 162 2.55 -2.38 -3.88
C SER A 162 1.03 -2.21 -3.94
N PRO A 163 0.45 -2.17 -5.15
CA PRO A 163 -0.99 -2.20 -5.33
C PRO A 163 -1.67 -3.42 -4.69
N THR A 164 -0.98 -4.56 -4.66
CA THR A 164 -1.50 -5.79 -4.05
C THR A 164 -1.63 -5.66 -2.53
N LEU A 165 -0.64 -5.05 -1.87
CA LEU A 165 -0.70 -4.80 -0.42
C LEU A 165 -1.81 -3.83 -0.07
N LEU A 166 -1.96 -2.76 -0.85
CA LEU A 166 -3.06 -1.79 -0.71
C LEU A 166 -4.42 -2.50 -0.78
N LEU A 167 -4.64 -3.29 -1.82
CA LEU A 167 -5.88 -4.03 -2.02
C LEU A 167 -6.14 -5.04 -0.90
N ASN A 168 -5.11 -5.76 -0.46
CA ASN A 168 -5.26 -6.70 0.65
C ASN A 168 -5.60 -5.96 1.94
N TYR A 169 -4.98 -4.80 2.18
CA TYR A 169 -5.27 -4.00 3.35
C TYR A 169 -6.71 -3.47 3.33
N LEU A 170 -7.09 -2.76 2.28
CA LEU A 170 -8.39 -2.09 2.17
C LEU A 170 -9.57 -3.06 1.99
N CYS A 171 -9.37 -4.20 1.31
CA CYS A 171 -10.47 -5.12 1.01
C CYS A 171 -10.52 -6.34 1.93
N VAL A 172 -9.44 -6.69 2.64
CA VAL A 172 -9.36 -7.94 3.42
C VAL A 172 -9.05 -7.70 4.88
N ILE A 173 -8.04 -6.89 5.19
CA ILE A 173 -7.60 -6.69 6.57
C ILE A 173 -8.49 -5.68 7.27
N ASN A 174 -8.83 -4.58 6.59
CA ASN A 174 -9.54 -3.47 7.19
C ASN A 174 -10.61 -2.85 6.26
N PRO A 175 -11.65 -3.61 5.89
CA PRO A 175 -12.69 -3.11 5.01
C PRO A 175 -13.59 -2.05 5.66
N LEU A 176 -13.76 -2.09 6.98
CA LEU A 176 -14.66 -1.19 7.72
C LEU A 176 -14.14 0.25 7.76
N HIS A 177 -12.83 0.43 7.96
CA HIS A 177 -12.24 1.75 8.10
C HIS A 177 -11.66 2.33 6.80
N LYS A 178 -11.86 1.67 5.65
CA LYS A 178 -11.31 2.14 4.36
C LYS A 178 -11.74 3.58 3.99
N ASN A 179 -12.95 3.98 4.39
CA ASN A 179 -13.49 5.33 4.14
C ASN A 179 -13.00 6.36 5.16
N ALA A 180 -12.37 5.94 6.26
CA ALA A 180 -11.77 6.84 7.22
C ALA A 180 -10.33 7.24 6.85
N ILE A 181 -9.71 6.52 5.91
CA ILE A 181 -8.34 6.79 5.46
C ILE A 181 -8.32 8.07 4.64
N ARG A 182 -7.56 9.07 5.10
CA ARG A 182 -7.44 10.38 4.44
C ARG A 182 -6.23 10.49 3.53
N SER A 183 -5.12 9.83 3.86
CA SER A 183 -3.86 10.00 3.14
C SER A 183 -3.23 8.66 2.79
N ILE A 184 -2.96 8.44 1.50
CA ILE A 184 -2.34 7.21 0.97
C ILE A 184 -1.11 7.57 0.13
N THR A 185 -0.01 6.87 0.38
CA THR A 185 1.15 6.81 -0.50
C THR A 185 1.23 5.42 -1.12
N LEU A 186 1.21 5.33 -2.46
CA LEU A 186 1.24 4.08 -3.20
C LEU A 186 2.48 3.99 -4.09
N ASN A 187 3.31 2.99 -3.83
CA ASN A 187 4.47 2.66 -4.66
C ASN A 187 4.05 1.69 -5.78
N VAL A 188 4.35 2.04 -7.03
CA VAL A 188 4.05 1.27 -8.24
C VAL A 188 5.34 1.00 -8.99
N TYR A 189 5.76 -0.26 -9.01
CA TYR A 189 6.97 -0.66 -9.73
C TYR A 189 6.66 -1.04 -11.17
N PHE A 190 7.12 -0.23 -12.13
CA PHE A 190 7.11 -0.62 -13.53
C PHE A 190 8.20 -1.65 -13.78
N ARG A 191 7.86 -2.62 -14.62
CA ARG A 191 8.83 -3.54 -15.21
C ARG A 191 8.78 -3.33 -16.71
N PRO A 192 9.87 -3.59 -17.45
CA PRO A 192 9.88 -3.47 -18.91
C PRO A 192 8.77 -4.28 -19.60
N THR A 193 8.40 -5.41 -19.00
CA THR A 193 7.35 -6.31 -19.49
C THR A 193 5.96 -5.98 -18.96
N CYS A 194 5.82 -5.07 -18.00
CA CYS A 194 4.53 -4.72 -17.43
C CYS A 194 3.79 -3.78 -18.38
N THR A 195 2.74 -4.30 -19.01
CA THR A 195 1.95 -3.55 -19.99
C THR A 195 0.78 -2.78 -19.38
N THR A 196 0.43 -3.04 -18.13
CA THR A 196 -0.81 -2.54 -17.52
C THR A 196 -0.57 -1.86 -16.18
N LEU A 197 -1.23 -0.72 -15.99
CA LEU A 197 -1.37 -0.07 -14.69
C LEU A 197 -2.22 -0.92 -13.72
N PRO A 198 -2.10 -0.70 -12.41
CA PRO A 198 -2.86 -1.45 -11.40
C PRO A 198 -4.32 -0.96 -11.31
N ASN A 199 -5.07 -1.07 -12.40
CA ASN A 199 -6.42 -0.52 -12.55
C ASN A 199 -7.35 -0.91 -11.40
N LYS A 200 -7.24 -2.14 -10.89
CA LYS A 200 -8.07 -2.58 -9.77
C LYS A 200 -7.80 -1.83 -8.47
N ALA A 201 -6.54 -1.49 -8.19
CA ALA A 201 -6.20 -0.66 -7.04
C ALA A 201 -6.76 0.75 -7.20
N PHE A 202 -6.66 1.33 -8.39
CA PHE A 202 -7.24 2.64 -8.69
C PHE A 202 -8.77 2.63 -8.60
N THR A 203 -9.45 1.59 -9.09
CA THR A 203 -10.89 1.40 -8.91
C THR A 203 -11.29 1.21 -7.44
N CYS A 204 -10.42 0.62 -6.62
CA CYS A 204 -10.66 0.55 -5.17
C CYS A 204 -10.53 1.93 -4.53
N LEU A 205 -9.48 2.68 -4.88
CA LEU A 205 -9.23 4.03 -4.38
C LEU A 205 -10.31 5.03 -4.80
N SER A 206 -10.85 4.90 -6.01
CA SER A 206 -11.95 5.77 -6.47
C SER A 206 -13.25 5.58 -5.68
N LYS A 207 -13.37 4.46 -4.94
CA LYS A 207 -14.50 4.17 -4.04
C LYS A 207 -14.23 4.61 -2.58
N CYS A 208 -13.03 5.10 -2.26
CA CYS A 208 -12.68 5.60 -0.94
C CYS A 208 -13.14 7.06 -0.80
N GLU A 209 -14.39 7.27 -0.39
CA GLU A 209 -15.00 8.62 -0.32
C GLU A 209 -14.28 9.58 0.62
N GLY A 210 -13.58 9.05 1.63
CA GLY A 210 -12.83 9.86 2.58
C GLY A 210 -11.41 10.20 2.14
N LEU A 211 -10.91 9.68 1.02
CA LEU A 211 -9.54 9.94 0.60
C LEU A 211 -9.37 11.42 0.23
N GLU A 212 -8.44 12.11 0.90
CA GLU A 212 -8.15 13.53 0.69
C GLU A 212 -6.79 13.74 0.04
N GLU A 213 -5.81 12.89 0.35
CA GLU A 213 -4.45 12.96 -0.17
C GLU A 213 -4.04 11.64 -0.82
N LEU A 214 -3.50 11.72 -2.03
CA LEU A 214 -2.98 10.55 -2.74
C LEU A 214 -1.63 10.87 -3.37
N ASN A 215 -0.59 10.17 -2.89
CA ASN A 215 0.75 10.22 -3.44
C ASN A 215 1.01 8.91 -4.21
N ILE A 216 1.33 9.00 -5.49
CA ILE A 216 1.68 7.83 -6.33
C ILE A 216 3.15 7.95 -6.70
N ASN A 217 3.94 7.00 -6.22
CA ASN A 217 5.36 6.87 -6.57
C ASN A 217 5.50 5.78 -7.63
N ILE A 218 5.83 6.17 -8.85
CA ILE A 218 6.06 5.26 -9.97
C ILE A 218 7.54 4.97 -10.07
N HIS A 219 7.97 3.79 -9.64
CA HIS A 219 9.35 3.36 -9.81
C HIS A 219 9.59 2.90 -11.24
N VAL A 220 10.44 3.63 -11.95
CA VAL A 220 10.75 3.38 -13.36
C VAL A 220 12.13 2.73 -13.49
N PRO A 221 12.25 1.58 -14.17
CA PRO A 221 13.55 0.98 -14.49
C PRO A 221 14.48 1.94 -15.23
N GLN A 222 15.77 1.91 -14.90
CA GLN A 222 16.76 2.84 -15.47
C GLN A 222 16.84 2.76 -17.00
N ASP A 223 16.63 1.58 -17.59
CA ASP A 223 16.62 1.36 -19.04
C ASP A 223 15.44 2.05 -19.77
N MET A 224 14.47 2.58 -19.01
CA MET A 224 13.33 3.34 -19.53
C MET A 224 13.49 4.86 -19.36
N CYS A 225 14.63 5.30 -18.82
CA CYS A 225 14.93 6.69 -18.54
C CYS A 225 16.16 7.15 -19.32
N ARG A 226 16.11 8.36 -19.89
CA ARG A 226 17.29 9.09 -20.35
C ARG A 226 17.77 9.93 -19.19
N LEU A 227 19.03 9.73 -18.81
CA LEU A 227 19.70 10.66 -17.90
C LEU A 227 20.45 11.66 -18.75
N GLU A 228 20.11 12.93 -18.62
CA GLU A 228 20.83 14.03 -19.25
C GLU A 228 21.63 14.78 -18.18
N PRO A 229 22.96 14.86 -18.31
CA PRO A 229 23.77 15.63 -17.38
C PRO A 229 23.47 17.13 -17.54
N ILE A 230 23.25 17.84 -16.42
CA ILE A 230 23.20 19.30 -16.43
C ILE A 230 24.61 19.81 -16.16
N PHE A 231 25.19 20.49 -17.15
CA PHE A 231 26.47 21.17 -16.99
C PHE A 231 26.23 22.62 -16.59
N HIS A 232 26.65 23.00 -15.39
CA HIS A 232 26.66 24.41 -14.96
C HIS A 232 28.01 25.05 -15.29
N GLY A 233 28.07 25.81 -16.39
CA GLY A 233 29.18 26.72 -16.71
C GLY A 233 30.29 26.15 -17.61
N LEU A 234 31.16 27.07 -18.08
CA LEU A 234 32.26 26.80 -19.02
C LEU A 234 33.47 26.07 -18.39
N THR A 235 33.45 25.82 -17.08
CA THR A 235 34.54 25.16 -16.36
C THR A 235 34.18 23.69 -16.10
N TYR A 236 34.66 22.84 -17.01
CA TYR A 236 34.29 21.44 -17.29
C TYR A 236 34.56 20.36 -16.22
N THR A 237 34.45 20.60 -14.91
CA THR A 237 34.96 19.58 -13.95
C THR A 237 33.99 19.01 -12.92
N THR A 238 32.77 19.52 -12.78
CA THR A 238 31.83 18.96 -11.78
C THR A 238 30.38 18.90 -12.27
N VAL A 239 29.92 17.69 -12.64
CA VAL A 239 28.49 17.40 -12.80
C VAL A 239 27.90 17.24 -11.41
N SER A 240 27.23 18.27 -10.89
CA SER A 240 26.56 18.22 -9.59
C SER A 240 25.09 17.78 -9.69
N ARG A 241 24.48 17.88 -10.88
CA ARG A 241 23.05 17.61 -11.11
C ARG A 241 22.84 16.83 -12.41
N SER A 242 21.81 16.00 -12.42
CA SER A 242 21.36 15.31 -13.64
C SER A 242 19.85 15.45 -13.73
N THR A 243 19.34 15.75 -14.91
CA THR A 243 17.90 15.58 -15.16
C THR A 243 17.63 14.19 -15.67
N TYR A 244 16.42 13.72 -15.42
CA TYR A 244 15.91 12.55 -16.11
C TYR A 244 14.73 12.93 -16.99
N GLU A 245 14.70 12.33 -18.16
CA GLU A 245 13.55 12.31 -19.04
C GLU A 245 13.10 10.85 -19.18
N ILE A 246 11.80 10.62 -19.12
CA ILE A 246 11.26 9.28 -19.40
C ILE A 246 11.26 9.09 -20.92
N LEU A 247 12.16 8.22 -21.41
CA LEU A 247 12.27 7.89 -22.83
C LEU A 247 11.01 7.23 -23.35
N ASP A 248 10.44 6.34 -22.53
CA ASP A 248 9.28 5.58 -22.93
C ASP A 248 8.01 6.42 -22.75
N LYS A 249 7.70 7.21 -23.80
CA LYS A 249 6.44 7.96 -23.92
C LYS A 249 5.20 7.08 -23.71
N ARG A 250 5.30 5.75 -23.87
CA ARG A 250 4.20 4.83 -23.60
C ARG A 250 3.83 4.79 -22.12
N ILE A 251 4.76 5.02 -21.19
CA ILE A 251 4.47 5.06 -19.75
C ILE A 251 3.60 6.28 -19.45
N VAL A 252 4.04 7.46 -19.90
CA VAL A 252 3.30 8.72 -19.73
C VAL A 252 1.92 8.60 -20.39
N GLN A 253 1.87 8.15 -21.65
CA GLN A 253 0.62 7.95 -22.37
C GLN A 253 -0.32 6.97 -21.67
N ARG A 254 0.18 5.86 -21.12
CA ARG A 254 -0.65 4.91 -20.36
C ARG A 254 -1.24 5.51 -19.10
N ILE A 255 -0.50 6.37 -18.41
CA ILE A 255 -1.02 7.07 -17.22
C ILE A 255 -2.09 8.07 -17.66
N LYS A 256 -1.84 8.83 -18.74
CA LYS A 256 -2.83 9.73 -19.36
C LYS A 256 -4.09 8.99 -19.81
N ASP A 257 -3.97 7.77 -20.30
CA ASP A 257 -5.12 6.98 -20.80
C ASP A 257 -5.78 6.14 -19.70
N CYS A 258 -5.30 6.22 -18.45
CA CYS A 258 -5.81 5.40 -17.36
C CYS A 258 -7.12 5.97 -16.79
N GLU A 259 -8.24 5.59 -17.39
CA GLU A 259 -9.58 6.03 -16.95
C GLU A 259 -9.87 5.72 -15.47
N THR A 260 -9.37 4.60 -14.95
CA THR A 260 -9.54 4.27 -13.52
C THR A 260 -8.78 5.22 -12.60
N LEU A 261 -7.63 5.75 -13.03
CA LEU A 261 -6.91 6.75 -12.27
C LEU A 261 -7.67 8.08 -12.30
N LYS A 262 -8.13 8.52 -13.48
CA LYS A 262 -8.95 9.74 -13.66
C LYS A 262 -10.27 9.73 -12.88
N SER A 263 -10.77 8.54 -12.55
CA SER A 263 -11.99 8.40 -11.76
C SER A 263 -11.83 8.75 -10.28
N ILE A 264 -10.59 8.86 -9.79
CA ILE A 264 -10.29 9.34 -8.44
C ILE A 264 -10.35 10.87 -8.50
N ARG A 265 -11.40 11.48 -7.96
CA ARG A 265 -11.64 12.93 -7.99
C ARG A 265 -11.96 13.49 -6.61
N GLY A 266 -11.77 14.80 -6.44
CA GLY A 266 -12.07 15.52 -5.21
C GLY A 266 -11.01 15.34 -4.13
N LEU A 267 -9.76 15.07 -4.53
CA LEU A 267 -8.62 15.06 -3.63
C LEU A 267 -8.27 16.51 -3.26
N LYS A 268 -7.89 16.75 -2.00
CA LYS A 268 -7.29 18.02 -1.58
C LYS A 268 -5.84 18.15 -2.03
N ARG A 269 -5.14 17.00 -2.12
CA ARG A 269 -3.75 16.94 -2.56
C ARG A 269 -3.53 15.70 -3.40
N PHE A 270 -3.01 15.89 -4.60
CA PHE A 270 -2.53 14.79 -5.43
C PHE A 270 -1.06 15.02 -5.79
N GLU A 271 -0.27 13.96 -5.65
CA GLU A 271 1.14 14.00 -6.02
C GLU A 271 1.53 12.76 -6.82
N LEU A 272 2.07 12.97 -8.01
CA LEU A 272 2.59 11.91 -8.86
C LEU A 272 4.10 12.11 -9.00
N ARG A 273 4.89 11.11 -8.62
CA ARG A 273 6.35 11.16 -8.73
C ARG A 273 6.86 9.94 -9.47
N PHE A 274 7.73 10.14 -10.44
CA PHE A 274 8.58 9.08 -10.97
C PHE A 274 9.82 8.95 -10.08
N VAL A 275 10.05 7.75 -9.57
CA VAL A 275 11.16 7.43 -8.68
C VAL A 275 12.14 6.56 -9.44
N LEU A 276 13.39 6.99 -9.50
CA LEU A 276 14.46 6.22 -10.11
C LEU A 276 15.02 5.22 -9.09
N PRO A 277 15.59 4.08 -9.54
CA PRO A 277 16.25 3.15 -8.63
C PRO A 277 17.44 3.83 -7.94
N ASP A 278 17.55 3.65 -6.62
CA ASP A 278 18.62 4.22 -5.76
C ASP A 278 20.05 3.86 -6.21
N ARG A 279 20.18 2.81 -7.03
CA ARG A 279 21.43 2.39 -7.64
C ARG A 279 21.38 2.68 -9.13
N ILE A 280 21.98 3.80 -9.52
CA ILE A 280 22.46 3.98 -10.90
C ILE A 280 23.41 2.81 -11.16
N SER A 281 23.09 1.99 -12.16
CA SER A 281 23.88 0.82 -12.54
C SER A 281 25.37 1.17 -12.61
N PRO A 282 26.28 0.33 -12.10
CA PRO A 282 27.73 0.56 -12.18
C PRO A 282 28.25 0.67 -13.63
N HIS A 283 27.43 0.34 -14.64
CA HIS A 283 27.74 0.62 -16.04
C HIS A 283 27.76 2.11 -16.39
N TRP A 284 27.03 2.97 -15.67
CA TRP A 284 27.13 4.43 -15.84
C TRP A 284 28.53 4.94 -15.47
N ASN A 285 29.16 4.31 -14.47
CA ASN A 285 30.53 4.63 -14.04
C ASN A 285 31.59 4.29 -15.10
N ARG A 286 31.29 3.45 -16.11
CA ARG A 286 32.25 3.17 -17.19
C ARG A 286 32.47 4.36 -18.12
N HIS A 287 31.47 5.24 -18.25
CA HIS A 287 31.56 6.41 -19.12
C HIS A 287 32.12 7.64 -18.40
N PHE A 288 32.13 7.64 -17.06
CA PHE A 288 32.57 8.78 -16.23
C PHE A 288 33.44 8.33 -15.03
N PRO A 289 34.61 7.71 -15.28
CA PRO A 289 35.42 7.05 -14.24
C PRO A 289 36.08 8.01 -13.24
N THR A 290 36.14 9.31 -13.54
CA THR A 290 36.84 10.32 -12.72
C THR A 290 35.95 11.06 -11.72
N TYR A 291 34.63 10.84 -11.73
CA TYR A 291 33.71 11.55 -10.85
C TYR A 291 33.47 10.74 -9.56
N GLN A 292 33.99 11.24 -8.43
CA GLN A 292 33.69 10.68 -7.10
C GLN A 292 32.19 10.75 -6.82
N PHE A 293 31.71 9.76 -6.05
CA PHE A 293 30.33 9.42 -5.70
C PHE A 293 29.49 10.55 -5.04
N VAL A 294 29.25 11.64 -5.75
CA VAL A 294 28.10 12.49 -5.46
C VAL A 294 26.92 11.82 -6.14
N GLN A 295 25.98 11.26 -5.38
CA GLN A 295 24.68 10.88 -5.95
C GLN A 295 24.11 12.16 -6.57
N PRO A 296 23.99 12.24 -7.91
CA PRO A 296 23.48 13.45 -8.52
C PRO A 296 22.08 13.69 -7.98
N THR A 297 21.75 14.93 -7.62
CA THR A 297 20.35 15.29 -7.39
C THR A 297 19.65 15.12 -8.74
N ILE A 298 18.71 14.17 -8.79
CA ILE A 298 18.01 13.83 -10.02
C ILE A 298 16.69 14.61 -10.08
N GLU A 299 16.63 15.59 -10.98
CA GLU A 299 15.46 16.45 -11.16
C GLU A 299 14.63 16.01 -12.39
N PRO A 300 13.29 16.07 -12.33
CA PRO A 300 12.45 15.78 -13.49
C PRO A 300 12.68 16.81 -14.61
N SER A 301 12.61 16.37 -15.88
CA SER A 301 12.57 17.28 -17.02
C SER A 301 11.36 18.22 -16.98
N GLU A 302 11.42 19.37 -17.65
CA GLU A 302 10.29 20.32 -17.79
C GLU A 302 9.03 19.63 -18.37
N SER A 303 9.22 18.74 -19.35
CA SER A 303 8.12 17.95 -19.93
C SER A 303 7.46 17.02 -18.91
N THR A 304 8.24 16.46 -17.97
CA THR A 304 7.75 15.60 -16.89
C THR A 304 7.02 16.42 -15.84
N VAL A 305 7.53 17.62 -15.51
CA VAL A 305 6.88 18.56 -14.59
C VAL A 305 5.53 19.02 -15.13
N ALA A 306 5.46 19.43 -16.40
CA ALA A 306 4.21 19.83 -17.04
C ALA A 306 3.16 18.72 -16.99
N PHE A 307 3.58 17.47 -17.19
CA PHE A 307 2.71 16.31 -17.05
C PHE A 307 2.19 16.10 -15.62
N TYR A 308 3.03 16.32 -14.60
CA TYR A 308 2.59 16.23 -13.21
C TYR A 308 1.53 17.27 -12.88
N GLU A 309 1.73 18.52 -13.31
CA GLU A 309 0.77 19.60 -13.08
C GLU A 309 -0.57 19.35 -13.78
N GLU A 310 -0.54 18.87 -15.04
CA GLU A 310 -1.77 18.47 -15.78
C GLU A 310 -2.55 17.39 -15.01
N MET A 311 -1.86 16.37 -14.50
CA MET A 311 -2.49 15.31 -13.72
C MET A 311 -3.01 15.81 -12.37
N LYS A 312 -2.28 16.72 -11.72
CA LYS A 312 -2.66 17.31 -10.45
C LYS A 312 -3.92 18.15 -10.57
N GLU A 313 -3.96 19.06 -11.54
CA GLU A 313 -5.14 19.89 -11.82
C GLU A 313 -6.38 19.01 -12.08
N MET A 314 -6.23 17.95 -12.87
CA MET A 314 -7.33 17.02 -13.15
C MET A 314 -7.88 16.34 -11.88
N MET A 315 -7.01 15.93 -10.96
CA MET A 315 -7.38 15.12 -9.78
C MET A 315 -7.87 15.98 -8.60
N GLU A 316 -7.35 17.21 -8.49
CA GLU A 316 -7.76 18.21 -7.50
C GLU A 316 -8.98 19.03 -7.94
N SER A 317 -9.42 18.90 -9.20
CA SER A 317 -10.65 19.53 -9.68
C SER A 317 -11.87 19.08 -8.87
N ASN A 318 -12.71 20.05 -8.49
CA ASN A 318 -13.92 19.81 -7.70
C ASN A 318 -14.90 18.90 -8.47
N LYS A 319 -15.55 17.99 -7.72
CA LYS A 319 -16.51 17.01 -8.24
C LYS A 319 -17.70 17.65 -8.95
#